data_AF-A0A7J6TKR9-F1
#
_entry.id   AF-A0A7J6TKR9-F1
#
_cell.length_a   1.000
_cell.length_b   1.000
_cell.length_c   1.000
_cell.angle_alpha   90.00
_cell.angle_beta   90.00
_cell.angle_gamma   90.00
#
_symmetry.space_group_name_H-M   'P 1'
#
loop_
_entity.id
_entity.type
_entity.pdbx_description
1 polymer ?
#
loop_
_entity_poly.entity_id
_entity_poly.type
_entity_poly.pdbx_seq_one_letter_code
_entity_poly.pdbx_strand_id
1 'polypeptide(L)'
;MYKSQARRLQYQRLSAQDFLTFFLDMRHAYSSDGPLSQGRTPEEYIELVLLQILRKLCKICSALSEVKIPQMWVGSSIALGFDAEGLDSSGTPNTQVVLFDWGRSELNTAAKNARLSPEEQHKRSKYWGHYLCAAHRLFYETARVYYNRYLAERWRSVVFEVWDYDSITENDSVGRVAIPLDMSKLSTETFTSYVLFLMDCDDDGVLTRNSRGEASLLYVSLKRIEYAEESRFKEGVLVRVEKARNLPIKDYIGSCDAAVTVAVTDLPIGSQARVPRCVSEEKRSGTSPGDATGYPFPALGSAASASNCQCLQQTSVVTDSLDPIWGGPNGLGEVFEFAITKVDDVTGKDFLQAITGGEITTFDRTFCNGLFPISGGDIDTGGAYQDFVRNFVPTTCGDISSPSAC
;
A
#
# COMPACT_ATOMS: atom_id res chain seq x y z
N MET A 1 24.24 -2.47 -21.25
CA MET A 1 23.11 -1.81 -21.93
C MET A 1 21.76 -2.42 -21.53
N TYR A 2 21.61 -3.76 -21.45
CA TYR A 2 20.35 -4.44 -21.08
C TYR A 2 19.79 -4.08 -19.68
N LYS A 3 20.63 -3.87 -18.65
CA LYS A 3 20.17 -3.55 -17.29
C LYS A 3 19.34 -2.26 -17.19
N SER A 4 19.70 -1.22 -17.95
CA SER A 4 18.97 0.06 -17.91
C SER A 4 17.59 -0.03 -18.57
N GLN A 5 17.47 -0.79 -19.66
CA GLN A 5 16.18 -1.02 -20.32
C GLN A 5 15.27 -1.93 -19.48
N ALA A 6 15.82 -2.99 -18.87
CA ALA A 6 15.07 -3.86 -17.97
C ALA A 6 14.53 -3.08 -16.75
N ARG A 7 15.37 -2.28 -16.09
CA ARG A 7 14.92 -1.39 -14.99
C ARG A 7 13.84 -0.41 -15.44
N ARG A 8 13.98 0.19 -16.61
CA ARG A 8 12.95 1.09 -17.16
C ARG A 8 11.61 0.36 -17.36
N LEU A 9 11.64 -0.85 -17.92
CA LEU A 9 10.43 -1.65 -18.10
C LEU A 9 9.80 -2.06 -16.76
N GLN A 10 10.63 -2.42 -15.78
CA GLN A 10 10.21 -2.72 -14.42
C GLN A 10 9.49 -1.51 -13.79
N TYR A 11 10.09 -0.32 -13.83
CA TYR A 11 9.45 0.91 -13.33
C TYR A 11 8.16 1.28 -14.08
N GLN A 12 8.09 1.01 -15.39
CA GLN A 12 6.89 1.24 -16.19
C GLN A 12 5.73 0.28 -15.89
N ARG A 13 6.02 -0.84 -15.23
CA ARG A 13 5.04 -1.87 -14.85
C ARG A 13 4.59 -1.77 -13.40
N LEU A 14 5.19 -0.87 -12.61
CA LEU A 14 4.76 -0.68 -11.23
C LEU A 14 3.29 -0.28 -11.19
N SER A 15 2.54 -0.93 -10.30
CA SER A 15 1.22 -0.44 -9.95
C SER A 15 1.37 0.96 -9.32
N ALA A 16 0.30 1.77 -9.36
CA ALA A 16 0.34 3.07 -8.70
C ALA A 16 0.61 2.94 -7.19
N GLN A 17 0.15 1.85 -6.56
CA GLN A 17 0.42 1.54 -5.16
C GLN A 17 1.91 1.30 -4.89
N ASP A 18 2.57 0.48 -5.70
CA ASP A 18 4.00 0.18 -5.53
C ASP A 18 4.82 1.44 -5.77
N PHE A 19 4.50 2.17 -6.86
CA PHE A 19 5.12 3.46 -7.14
C PHE A 19 4.99 4.43 -5.96
N LEU A 20 3.79 4.59 -5.39
CA LEU A 20 3.56 5.48 -4.24
C LEU A 20 4.33 5.03 -3.00
N THR A 21 4.49 3.72 -2.81
CA THR A 21 5.27 3.19 -1.67
C THR A 21 6.73 3.64 -1.75
N PHE A 22 7.36 3.51 -2.93
CA PHE A 22 8.73 3.98 -3.15
C PHE A 22 8.84 5.51 -3.19
N PHE A 23 7.87 6.17 -3.81
CA PHE A 23 7.85 7.63 -3.95
C PHE A 23 7.83 8.34 -2.60
N LEU A 24 7.18 7.74 -1.59
CA LEU A 24 7.05 8.29 -0.24
C LEU A 24 8.13 7.77 0.72
N ASP A 25 9.06 6.96 0.23
CA ASP A 25 10.15 6.43 1.05
C ASP A 25 11.20 7.50 1.28
N MET A 26 11.13 8.11 2.46
CA MET A 26 12.03 9.18 2.86
C MET A 26 13.12 8.72 3.82
N ARG A 27 13.28 7.41 4.07
CA ARG A 27 14.19 6.87 5.12
C ARG A 27 15.61 7.46 5.07
N HIS A 28 16.13 7.79 3.89
CA HIS A 28 17.45 8.39 3.71
C HIS A 28 17.54 9.89 4.03
N ALA A 29 16.43 10.63 3.99
CA ALA A 29 16.40 12.07 4.29
C ALA A 29 16.56 12.36 5.80
N TYR A 30 16.62 11.33 6.63
CA TYR A 30 16.48 11.41 8.09
C TYR A 30 17.74 11.02 8.86
N SER A 31 18.89 11.60 8.50
CA SER A 31 20.00 11.64 9.45
C SER A 31 19.60 12.48 10.68
N SER A 32 20.21 12.25 11.85
CA SER A 32 19.99 13.06 13.07
C SER A 32 20.20 14.57 12.85
N ASP A 33 20.95 14.91 11.80
CA ASP A 33 21.27 16.28 11.40
C ASP A 33 20.41 16.76 10.22
N GLY A 34 19.40 15.98 9.82
CA GLY A 34 18.54 16.26 8.68
C GLY A 34 17.66 17.49 8.88
N PRO A 35 17.29 18.20 7.81
CA PRO A 35 16.54 19.46 7.86
C PRO A 35 15.15 19.33 8.49
N LEU A 36 14.60 18.11 8.51
CA LEU A 36 13.30 17.79 9.10
C LEU A 36 13.35 17.50 10.61
N SER A 37 14.53 17.54 11.25
CA SER A 37 14.69 17.32 12.70
C SER A 37 14.05 18.42 13.57
N GLN A 38 13.68 19.56 12.99
CA GLN A 38 13.13 20.71 13.71
C GLN A 38 11.62 20.84 13.46
N GLY A 39 10.83 20.06 14.21
CA GLY A 39 9.43 20.38 14.48
C GLY A 39 8.37 19.48 13.85
N ARG A 40 8.73 18.50 13.02
CA ARG A 40 7.81 17.45 12.55
C ARG A 40 8.50 16.10 12.41
N THR A 41 7.74 15.04 12.61
CA THR A 41 8.20 13.69 12.31
C THR A 41 8.18 13.41 10.81
N PRO A 42 9.03 12.49 10.33
CA PRO A 42 9.02 11.99 8.96
C PRO A 42 7.62 11.67 8.41
N GLU A 43 6.85 10.96 9.21
CA GLU A 43 5.52 10.51 8.83
C GLU A 43 4.55 11.69 8.68
N GLU A 44 4.70 12.76 9.48
CA GLU A 44 3.86 13.95 9.40
C GLU A 44 4.17 14.71 8.11
N TYR A 45 5.45 14.78 7.75
CA TYR A 45 5.85 15.38 6.48
C TYR A 45 5.24 14.63 5.29
N ILE A 46 5.38 13.29 5.29
CA ILE A 46 4.85 12.42 4.22
C ILE A 46 3.31 12.50 4.16
N GLU A 47 2.62 12.55 5.30
CA GLU A 47 1.17 12.74 5.37
C GLU A 47 0.76 14.01 4.63
N LEU A 48 1.39 15.14 4.97
CA LEU A 48 1.12 16.42 4.33
C LEU A 48 1.46 16.41 2.83
N VAL A 49 2.55 15.76 2.42
CA VAL A 49 2.90 15.57 1.00
C VAL A 49 1.77 14.86 0.27
N LEU A 50 1.33 13.72 0.79
CA LEU A 50 0.24 12.94 0.20
C LEU A 50 -1.06 13.73 0.15
N LEU A 51 -1.42 14.43 1.23
CA LEU A 51 -2.63 15.24 1.30
C LEU A 51 -2.63 16.35 0.22
N GLN A 52 -1.49 17.02 0.02
CA GLN A 52 -1.37 18.06 -1.00
C GLN A 52 -1.41 17.48 -2.42
N ILE A 53 -0.78 16.33 -2.65
CA ILE A 53 -0.86 15.61 -3.93
C ILE A 53 -2.31 15.23 -4.23
N LEU A 54 -3.04 14.70 -3.24
CA LEU A 54 -4.46 14.36 -3.39
C LEU A 54 -5.32 15.55 -3.78
N ARG A 55 -5.15 16.69 -3.13
CA ARG A 55 -5.86 17.94 -3.47
C ARG A 55 -5.61 18.35 -4.92
N LYS A 56 -4.38 18.21 -5.40
CA LYS A 56 -4.00 18.58 -6.78
C LYS A 56 -4.52 17.55 -7.80
N LEU A 57 -4.43 16.26 -7.50
CA LEU A 57 -5.01 15.21 -8.34
C LEU A 57 -6.52 15.34 -8.45
N CYS A 58 -7.22 15.62 -7.34
CA CYS A 58 -8.66 15.88 -7.34
C CYS A 58 -9.02 17.01 -8.32
N LYS A 59 -8.33 18.17 -8.22
CA LYS A 59 -8.53 19.30 -9.14
C LYS A 59 -8.28 18.92 -10.61
N ILE A 60 -7.23 18.14 -10.88
CA ILE A 60 -6.94 17.65 -12.24
C ILE A 60 -8.06 16.73 -12.72
N CYS A 61 -8.47 15.74 -11.93
CA CYS A 61 -9.56 14.82 -12.28
C CYS A 61 -10.89 15.54 -12.52
N SER A 62 -11.22 16.56 -11.71
CA SER A 62 -12.39 17.41 -11.93
C SER A 62 -12.27 18.17 -13.25
N ALA A 63 -11.15 18.86 -13.48
CA ALA A 63 -10.94 19.63 -14.71
C ALA A 63 -10.96 18.75 -15.97
N LEU A 64 -10.38 17.54 -15.91
CA LEU A 64 -10.41 16.58 -17.02
C LEU A 64 -11.82 16.06 -17.29
N SER A 65 -12.62 15.82 -16.24
CA SER A 65 -14.01 15.38 -16.36
C SER A 65 -14.94 16.44 -16.97
N GLU A 66 -14.61 17.72 -16.81
CA GLU A 66 -15.36 18.83 -17.41
C GLU A 66 -15.13 19.00 -18.92
N VAL A 67 -14.10 18.35 -19.49
CA VAL A 67 -13.79 18.43 -20.92
C VAL A 67 -14.82 17.64 -21.73
N LYS A 68 -15.80 18.37 -22.28
CA LYS A 68 -16.94 17.80 -23.04
C LYS A 68 -16.55 17.13 -24.36
N ILE A 69 -15.44 17.55 -24.96
CA ILE A 69 -14.99 17.05 -26.27
C ILE A 69 -13.81 16.11 -26.06
N PRO A 70 -13.87 14.85 -26.48
CA PRO A 70 -12.76 13.90 -26.31
C PRO A 70 -11.46 14.41 -26.94
N GLN A 71 -10.38 14.33 -26.17
CA GLN A 71 -9.03 14.69 -26.61
C GLN A 71 -8.27 13.45 -27.09
N MET A 72 -7.17 13.64 -27.81
CA MET A 72 -6.30 12.53 -28.20
C MET A 72 -4.95 12.72 -27.53
N TRP A 73 -4.83 12.34 -26.26
CA TRP A 73 -3.62 12.49 -25.47
C TRP A 73 -2.90 11.15 -25.31
N VAL A 74 -2.29 10.68 -26.40
CA VAL A 74 -1.58 9.40 -26.41
C VAL A 74 -0.13 9.61 -26.00
N GLY A 75 0.27 9.00 -24.89
CA GLY A 75 1.61 9.11 -24.31
C GLY A 75 1.74 10.20 -23.24
N SER A 76 0.70 11.01 -23.02
CA SER A 76 0.66 11.95 -21.89
C SER A 76 0.66 11.23 -20.55
N SER A 77 1.35 11.82 -19.58
CA SER A 77 1.54 11.26 -18.24
C SER A 77 1.21 12.30 -17.17
N ILE A 78 1.02 11.84 -15.93
CA ILE A 78 0.89 12.69 -14.74
C ILE A 78 2.14 12.45 -13.89
N ALA A 79 2.90 13.49 -13.61
CA ALA A 79 4.06 13.44 -12.72
C ALA A 79 3.65 13.87 -11.32
N LEU A 80 4.09 13.11 -10.32
CA LEU A 80 4.06 13.50 -8.92
C LEU A 80 5.49 13.88 -8.50
N GLY A 81 5.61 14.96 -7.74
CA GLY A 81 6.88 15.40 -7.19
C GLY A 81 6.68 16.13 -5.87
N PHE A 82 7.69 16.10 -5.02
CA PHE A 82 7.77 16.96 -3.85
C PHE A 82 9.23 17.25 -3.52
N ASP A 83 9.46 18.34 -2.81
CA ASP A 83 10.77 18.65 -2.25
C ASP A 83 10.99 17.80 -1.00
N ALA A 84 12.12 17.09 -0.90
CA ALA A 84 12.43 16.26 0.27
C ALA A 84 12.79 17.10 1.51
N GLU A 85 13.23 18.35 1.32
CA GLU A 85 13.77 19.21 2.38
C GLU A 85 13.00 20.54 2.52
N GLY A 86 12.01 20.76 1.67
CA GLY A 86 11.35 22.06 1.50
C GLY A 86 9.96 22.14 2.10
N LEU A 87 9.86 22.78 3.28
CA LEU A 87 8.64 23.45 3.70
C LEU A 87 8.63 24.87 3.14
N ASP A 88 7.48 25.32 2.64
CA ASP A 88 7.29 26.74 2.32
C ASP A 88 7.15 27.60 3.59
N SER A 89 6.99 28.91 3.41
CA SER A 89 6.82 29.86 4.52
C SER A 89 5.59 29.61 5.40
N SER A 90 4.60 28.84 4.90
CA SER A 90 3.43 28.41 5.68
C SER A 90 3.63 27.06 6.36
N GLY A 91 4.81 26.45 6.25
CA GLY A 91 5.07 25.13 6.78
C GLY A 91 4.33 24.05 6.01
N THR A 92 4.05 24.22 4.71
CA THR A 92 3.48 23.16 3.86
C THR A 92 4.54 22.58 2.92
N PRO A 93 4.55 21.26 2.68
CA PRO A 93 5.47 20.66 1.74
C PRO A 93 5.27 21.19 0.32
N ASN A 94 6.38 21.52 -0.35
CA ASN A 94 6.32 21.93 -1.74
C ASN A 94 6.08 20.69 -2.64
N THR A 95 4.83 20.48 -3.05
CA THR A 95 4.45 19.37 -3.94
C THR A 95 4.15 19.85 -5.36
N GLN A 96 4.30 18.97 -6.35
CA GLN A 96 3.92 19.21 -7.73
C GLN A 96 3.12 18.02 -8.25
N VAL A 97 2.01 18.31 -8.94
CA VAL A 97 1.27 17.35 -9.73
C VAL A 97 1.03 18.00 -11.07
N VAL A 98 1.70 17.50 -12.11
CA VAL A 98 1.74 18.14 -13.42
C VAL A 98 1.44 17.15 -14.52
N LEU A 99 0.69 17.59 -15.52
CA LEU A 99 0.53 16.87 -16.78
C LEU A 99 1.79 17.10 -17.62
N PHE A 100 2.43 16.02 -18.07
CA PHE A 100 3.68 16.10 -18.81
C PHE A 100 3.75 15.02 -19.89
N ASP A 101 4.88 15.03 -20.62
CA ASP A 101 5.14 14.13 -21.75
C ASP A 101 4.01 14.14 -22.76
N TRP A 102 3.70 15.33 -23.29
CA TRP A 102 2.58 15.52 -24.21
C TRP A 102 2.70 14.73 -25.52
N GLY A 103 3.74 13.94 -25.77
CA GLY A 103 3.79 12.89 -26.79
C GLY A 103 3.07 13.21 -28.11
N ARG A 104 2.05 12.40 -28.44
CA ARG A 104 1.15 12.61 -29.59
C ARG A 104 -0.17 13.26 -29.18
N SER A 105 -0.12 14.18 -28.21
CA SER A 105 -1.30 14.83 -27.65
C SER A 105 -1.79 15.93 -28.56
N GLU A 106 -3.07 15.88 -28.90
CA GLU A 106 -3.73 16.92 -29.67
C GLU A 106 -4.92 17.49 -28.92
N LEU A 107 -5.00 18.82 -28.91
CA LEU A 107 -6.21 19.52 -28.51
C LEU A 107 -7.30 19.36 -29.58
N ASN A 108 -8.50 19.09 -29.11
CA ASN A 108 -9.70 18.92 -29.91
C ASN A 108 -10.76 19.94 -29.47
N THR A 109 -11.35 20.62 -30.45
CA THR A 109 -12.45 21.57 -30.24
C THR A 109 -13.74 20.98 -30.78
N ALA A 110 -14.89 21.49 -30.35
CA ALA A 110 -16.19 21.01 -30.86
C ALA A 110 -16.27 21.12 -32.39
N ALA A 111 -15.78 22.22 -32.96
CA ALA A 111 -15.75 22.44 -34.41
C ALA A 111 -14.80 21.48 -35.15
N LYS A 112 -13.60 21.20 -34.59
CA LYS A 112 -12.68 20.20 -35.16
C LYS A 112 -13.31 18.81 -35.09
N ASN A 113 -13.87 18.44 -33.94
CA ASN A 113 -14.50 17.14 -33.71
C ASN A 113 -15.67 16.87 -34.67
N ALA A 114 -16.54 17.86 -34.90
CA ALA A 114 -17.67 17.74 -35.80
C ALA A 114 -17.29 17.49 -37.27
N ARG A 115 -16.04 17.79 -37.65
CA ARG A 115 -15.50 17.54 -39.01
C ARG A 115 -14.79 16.20 -39.15
N LEU A 116 -14.51 15.52 -38.04
CA LEU A 116 -13.85 14.22 -38.05
C LEU A 116 -14.81 13.13 -38.54
N SER A 117 -14.26 12.09 -39.15
CA SER A 117 -15.07 10.91 -39.50
C SER A 117 -15.62 10.24 -38.24
N PRO A 118 -16.72 9.47 -38.34
CA PRO A 118 -17.26 8.71 -37.20
C PRO A 118 -16.22 7.79 -36.55
N GLU A 119 -15.33 7.19 -37.35
CA GLU A 119 -14.25 6.32 -36.88
C GLU A 119 -13.22 7.09 -36.04
N GLU A 120 -12.82 8.28 -36.50
CA GLU A 120 -11.89 9.14 -35.77
C GLU A 120 -12.50 9.68 -34.47
N GLN A 121 -13.78 10.06 -34.49
CA GLN A 121 -14.50 10.47 -33.28
C GLN A 121 -14.55 9.33 -32.26
N HIS A 122 -14.90 8.12 -32.69
CA HIS A 122 -14.92 6.93 -31.84
C HIS A 122 -13.55 6.64 -31.25
N LYS A 123 -12.49 6.67 -32.08
CA LYS A 123 -11.10 6.48 -31.65
C LYS A 123 -10.69 7.49 -30.56
N ARG A 124 -11.03 8.77 -30.74
CA ARG A 124 -10.76 9.82 -29.74
C ARG A 124 -11.53 9.58 -28.45
N SER A 125 -12.82 9.26 -28.52
CA SER A 125 -13.62 8.90 -27.35
C SER A 125 -13.01 7.74 -26.57
N LYS A 126 -12.58 6.68 -27.27
CA LYS A 126 -11.94 5.52 -26.66
C LYS A 126 -10.66 5.89 -25.90
N TYR A 127 -9.72 6.56 -26.56
CA TYR A 127 -8.44 6.90 -25.92
C TYR A 127 -8.58 7.98 -24.85
N TRP A 128 -9.50 8.92 -25.00
CA TRP A 128 -9.83 9.87 -23.95
C TRP A 128 -10.38 9.17 -22.70
N GLY A 129 -11.30 8.21 -22.90
CA GLY A 129 -11.82 7.38 -21.81
C GLY A 129 -10.71 6.62 -21.08
N HIS A 130 -9.76 6.03 -21.82
CA HIS A 130 -8.60 5.38 -21.21
C HIS A 130 -7.75 6.35 -20.36
N TYR A 131 -7.51 7.56 -20.86
CA TYR A 131 -6.74 8.57 -20.14
C TYR A 131 -7.44 9.04 -18.86
N LEU A 132 -8.75 9.33 -18.94
CA LEU A 132 -9.58 9.66 -17.78
C LEU A 132 -9.56 8.53 -16.75
N CYS A 133 -9.76 7.29 -17.19
CA CYS A 133 -9.73 6.13 -16.31
C CYS A 133 -8.38 6.00 -15.59
N ALA A 134 -7.26 6.21 -16.30
CA ALA A 134 -5.92 6.16 -15.70
C ALA A 134 -5.70 7.28 -14.68
N ALA A 135 -6.12 8.51 -14.98
CA ALA A 135 -6.02 9.65 -14.05
C ALA A 135 -6.85 9.41 -12.77
N HIS A 136 -8.10 8.96 -12.92
CA HIS A 136 -8.97 8.60 -11.80
C HIS A 136 -8.43 7.41 -11.00
N ARG A 137 -7.83 6.41 -11.66
CA ARG A 137 -7.16 5.30 -10.98
C ARG A 137 -5.96 5.78 -10.15
N LEU A 138 -5.15 6.70 -10.66
CA LEU A 138 -4.04 7.28 -9.90
C LEU A 138 -4.55 8.05 -8.67
N PHE A 139 -5.60 8.87 -8.85
CA PHE A 139 -6.25 9.56 -7.74
C PHE A 139 -6.78 8.58 -6.69
N TYR A 140 -7.50 7.55 -7.12
CA TYR A 140 -8.03 6.49 -6.28
C TYR A 140 -6.94 5.80 -5.46
N GLU A 141 -5.86 5.34 -6.11
CA GLU A 141 -4.79 4.63 -5.42
C GLU A 141 -4.07 5.54 -4.42
N THR A 142 -3.88 6.81 -4.77
CA THR A 142 -3.32 7.80 -3.84
C THR A 142 -4.26 7.98 -2.63
N ALA A 143 -5.57 8.04 -2.85
CA ALA A 143 -6.55 8.25 -1.78
C ALA A 143 -6.64 7.03 -0.88
N ARG A 144 -6.60 5.83 -1.46
CA ARG A 144 -6.55 4.56 -0.75
C ARG A 144 -5.28 4.44 0.09
N VAL A 145 -4.11 4.81 -0.45
CA VAL A 145 -2.85 4.81 0.31
C VAL A 145 -2.94 5.76 1.50
N TYR A 146 -3.42 7.00 1.29
CA TYR A 146 -3.60 7.96 2.38
C TYR A 146 -4.58 7.45 3.44
N TYR A 147 -5.76 6.97 3.02
CA TYR A 147 -6.76 6.46 3.94
C TYR A 147 -6.22 5.28 4.76
N ASN A 148 -5.62 4.29 4.10
CA ASN A 148 -5.11 3.11 4.78
C ASN A 148 -3.96 3.46 5.73
N ARG A 149 -3.11 4.44 5.38
CA ARG A 149 -1.98 4.86 6.23
C ARG A 149 -2.40 5.66 7.45
N TYR A 150 -3.38 6.55 7.29
CA TYR A 150 -3.64 7.61 8.25
C TYR A 150 -5.04 7.53 8.87
N LEU A 151 -6.05 7.15 8.08
CA LEU A 151 -7.46 7.25 8.47
C LEU A 151 -8.10 5.94 8.92
N ALA A 152 -7.40 4.81 8.82
CA ALA A 152 -7.91 3.53 9.28
C ALA A 152 -8.31 3.61 10.77
N GLU A 153 -9.60 3.42 11.07
CA GLU A 153 -10.13 3.65 12.43
C GLU A 153 -9.50 2.73 13.48
N ARG A 154 -9.20 1.48 13.07
CA ARG A 154 -8.72 0.43 13.96
C ARG A 154 -7.62 -0.37 13.29
N TRP A 155 -6.54 -0.58 14.04
CA TRP A 155 -5.50 -1.52 13.68
C TRP A 155 -5.70 -2.78 14.50
N ARG A 156 -6.24 -3.82 13.87
CA ARG A 156 -6.50 -5.09 14.55
C ARG A 156 -5.38 -6.09 14.35
N SER A 157 -4.64 -6.01 13.25
CA SER A 157 -3.49 -6.86 13.04
C SER A 157 -2.47 -6.26 12.09
N VAL A 158 -1.23 -6.72 12.24
CA VAL A 158 -0.13 -6.48 11.30
C VAL A 158 0.08 -7.76 10.49
N VAL A 159 -0.14 -7.69 9.19
CA VAL A 159 -0.01 -8.77 8.21
C VAL A 159 1.33 -8.64 7.51
N PHE A 160 2.05 -9.75 7.40
CA PHE A 160 3.30 -9.88 6.67
C PHE A 160 3.07 -10.86 5.54
N GLU A 161 3.43 -10.47 4.33
CA GLU A 161 3.37 -11.29 3.13
C GLU A 161 4.78 -11.35 2.54
N VAL A 162 5.33 -12.56 2.43
CA VAL A 162 6.65 -12.83 1.91
C VAL A 162 6.50 -13.33 0.48
N TRP A 163 7.31 -12.79 -0.42
CA TRP A 163 7.28 -13.04 -1.85
C TRP A 163 8.68 -13.39 -2.34
N ASP A 164 8.79 -14.20 -3.38
CA ASP A 164 9.98 -14.29 -4.22
C ASP A 164 9.85 -13.21 -5.29
N TYR A 165 10.77 -12.23 -5.29
CA TYR A 165 10.65 -11.07 -6.15
C TYR A 165 11.14 -11.38 -7.57
N ASP A 166 10.24 -11.20 -8.53
CA ASP A 166 10.54 -11.41 -9.94
C ASP A 166 10.57 -10.09 -10.71
N SER A 167 11.70 -9.83 -11.38
CA SER A 167 11.86 -8.60 -12.16
C SER A 167 11.10 -8.59 -13.50
N ILE A 168 10.74 -9.76 -14.02
CA ILE A 168 10.16 -9.94 -15.37
C ILE A 168 8.77 -10.57 -15.30
N THR A 169 8.60 -11.58 -14.43
CA THR A 169 7.38 -12.33 -14.16
C THR A 169 6.62 -11.76 -12.97
N GLU A 170 5.48 -12.36 -12.64
CA GLU A 170 4.74 -12.03 -11.42
C GLU A 170 5.49 -12.58 -10.22
N ASN A 171 5.50 -11.86 -9.09
CA ASN A 171 6.17 -12.33 -7.88
C ASN A 171 5.51 -13.61 -7.37
N ASP A 172 6.32 -14.60 -7.00
CA ASP A 172 5.82 -15.84 -6.44
C ASP A 172 5.53 -15.69 -4.95
N SER A 173 4.30 -15.99 -4.54
CA SER A 173 3.94 -15.97 -3.13
C SER A 173 4.69 -17.07 -2.36
N VAL A 174 5.38 -16.67 -1.28
CA VAL A 174 6.08 -17.60 -0.37
C VAL A 174 5.20 -17.94 0.83
N GLY A 175 4.61 -16.94 1.46
CA GLY A 175 3.66 -17.17 2.53
C GLY A 175 3.27 -15.91 3.29
N ARG A 176 2.27 -16.07 4.15
CA ARG A 176 1.60 -14.99 4.89
C ARG A 176 1.49 -15.31 6.37
N VAL A 177 1.57 -14.28 7.20
CA VAL A 177 1.33 -14.37 8.64
C VAL A 177 0.79 -13.06 9.18
N ALA A 178 -0.05 -13.11 10.22
CA ALA A 178 -0.58 -11.91 10.87
C ALA A 178 -0.35 -11.97 12.38
N ILE A 179 0.00 -10.81 12.97
CA ILE A 179 0.09 -10.59 14.41
C ILE A 179 -1.14 -9.78 14.84
N PRO A 180 -2.01 -10.28 15.73
CA PRO A 180 -3.04 -9.47 16.36
C PRO A 180 -2.40 -8.28 17.08
N LEU A 181 -2.85 -7.07 16.75
CA LEU A 181 -2.30 -5.84 17.29
C LEU A 181 -3.14 -5.39 18.49
N ASP A 182 -2.51 -5.36 19.66
CA ASP A 182 -3.04 -4.77 20.87
C ASP A 182 -2.05 -3.72 21.36
N MET A 183 -2.32 -2.46 21.05
CA MET A 183 -1.43 -1.34 21.36
C MET A 183 -1.11 -1.24 22.85
N SER A 184 -2.03 -1.67 23.73
CA SER A 184 -1.81 -1.64 25.19
C SER A 184 -0.76 -2.64 25.67
N LYS A 185 -0.46 -3.68 24.87
CA LYS A 185 0.54 -4.71 25.20
C LYS A 185 1.94 -4.37 24.68
N LEU A 186 2.04 -3.45 23.72
CA LEU A 186 3.31 -3.03 23.14
C LEU A 186 4.00 -2.00 24.03
N SER A 187 5.31 -2.17 24.21
CA SER A 187 6.16 -1.23 24.93
C SER A 187 6.46 0.01 24.08
N THR A 188 6.58 1.17 24.72
CA THR A 188 7.06 2.42 24.10
C THR A 188 8.58 2.57 24.18
N GLU A 189 9.25 1.73 24.97
CA GLU A 189 10.70 1.79 25.17
C GLU A 189 11.42 0.71 24.35
N THR A 190 10.88 -0.51 24.37
CA THR A 190 11.52 -1.72 23.84
C THR A 190 10.70 -2.38 22.73
N PHE A 191 11.38 -3.13 21.87
CA PHE A 191 10.70 -3.96 20.87
C PHE A 191 10.25 -5.29 21.50
N THR A 192 9.03 -5.71 21.17
CA THR A 192 8.55 -7.07 21.38
C THR A 192 8.88 -7.89 20.14
N SER A 193 9.71 -8.92 20.28
CA SER A 193 10.15 -9.78 19.18
C SER A 193 9.25 -11.01 19.03
N TYR A 194 8.96 -11.36 17.79
CA TYR A 194 8.12 -12.48 17.39
C TYR A 194 8.86 -13.38 16.41
N VAL A 195 8.71 -14.69 16.60
CA VAL A 195 9.10 -15.71 15.62
C VAL A 195 7.83 -16.38 15.09
N LEU A 196 7.57 -16.15 13.81
CA LEU A 196 6.31 -16.49 13.17
C LEU A 196 6.52 -17.60 12.12
N PHE A 197 5.59 -18.54 12.06
CA PHE A 197 5.51 -19.46 10.93
C PHE A 197 4.81 -18.78 9.75
N LEU A 198 5.39 -18.91 8.56
CA LEU A 198 4.71 -18.53 7.33
C LEU A 198 3.70 -19.61 6.95
N MET A 199 2.49 -19.18 6.62
CA MET A 199 1.43 -20.02 6.09
C MET A 199 1.38 -19.87 4.58
N ASP A 200 1.03 -20.94 3.88
CA ASP A 200 0.80 -20.90 2.44
C ASP A 200 -0.36 -19.93 2.13
N CYS A 201 -0.23 -19.13 1.08
CA CYS A 201 -1.24 -18.13 0.71
C CYS A 201 -2.45 -18.74 -0.02
N ASP A 202 -2.30 -19.92 -0.61
CA ASP A 202 -3.37 -20.62 -1.32
C ASP A 202 -4.13 -21.59 -0.42
N ASP A 203 -3.50 -22.06 0.67
CA ASP A 203 -4.10 -22.98 1.65
C ASP A 203 -3.87 -22.49 3.09
N ASP A 204 -4.81 -21.67 3.56
CA ASP A 204 -4.88 -21.16 4.92
C ASP A 204 -4.84 -22.31 5.96
N GLY A 205 -3.64 -22.57 6.50
CA GLY A 205 -3.42 -23.60 7.51
C GLY A 205 -2.32 -24.58 7.18
N VAL A 206 -1.78 -24.54 5.96
CA VAL A 206 -0.57 -25.26 5.59
C VAL A 206 0.64 -24.39 5.88
N LEU A 207 1.61 -24.96 6.59
CA LEU A 207 2.90 -24.30 6.83
C LEU A 207 3.71 -24.29 5.53
N THR A 208 4.21 -23.12 5.13
CA THR A 208 5.22 -23.03 4.07
C THR A 208 6.48 -23.79 4.53
N ARG A 209 7.03 -24.62 3.65
CA ARG A 209 8.25 -25.41 3.91
C ARG A 209 9.22 -25.30 2.76
N ASN A 210 10.53 -25.38 3.05
CA ASN A 210 11.55 -25.51 2.02
C ASN A 210 11.61 -26.93 1.43
N SER A 211 12.50 -27.16 0.46
CA SER A 211 12.71 -28.46 -0.19
C SER A 211 13.17 -29.59 0.75
N ARG A 212 13.64 -29.27 1.96
CA ARG A 212 14.03 -30.23 3.01
C ARG A 212 12.86 -30.56 3.95
N GLY A 213 11.70 -29.95 3.76
CA GLY A 213 10.54 -30.10 4.63
C GLY A 213 10.62 -29.26 5.92
N GLU A 214 11.60 -28.37 6.05
CA GLU A 214 11.74 -27.47 7.20
C GLU A 214 10.76 -26.31 7.09
N ALA A 215 10.10 -25.94 8.18
CA ALA A 215 9.12 -24.85 8.17
C ALA A 215 9.79 -23.49 7.99
N SER A 216 9.18 -22.65 7.15
CA SER A 216 9.61 -21.27 6.90
C SER A 216 9.23 -20.36 8.06
N LEU A 217 10.19 -19.54 8.49
CA LEU A 217 10.08 -18.67 9.67
C LEU A 217 10.33 -17.22 9.30
N LEU A 218 9.57 -16.31 9.89
CA LEU A 218 9.75 -14.87 9.81
C LEU A 218 10.02 -14.30 11.22
N TYR A 219 11.07 -13.50 11.35
CA TYR A 219 11.46 -12.83 12.58
C TYR A 219 11.10 -11.35 12.46
N VAL A 220 10.24 -10.87 13.34
CA VAL A 220 9.80 -9.47 13.35
C VAL A 220 9.76 -8.93 14.75
N SER A 221 9.78 -7.61 14.88
CA SER A 221 9.75 -6.90 16.15
C SER A 221 8.79 -5.72 16.06
N LEU A 222 7.95 -5.52 17.08
CA LEU A 222 6.97 -4.44 17.12
C LEU A 222 7.21 -3.55 18.35
N LYS A 223 7.05 -2.25 18.19
CA LYS A 223 7.17 -1.26 19.26
C LYS A 223 6.09 -0.19 19.10
N ARG A 224 5.50 0.27 20.20
CA ARG A 224 4.55 1.40 20.17
C ARG A 224 5.33 2.70 20.10
N ILE A 225 4.85 3.63 19.29
CA ILE A 225 5.33 5.00 19.23
C ILE A 225 4.25 5.88 19.85
N GLU A 226 4.64 6.72 20.79
CA GLU A 226 3.84 7.85 21.25
C GLU A 226 4.44 9.11 20.66
N TYR A 227 3.59 9.93 20.06
CA TYR A 227 3.98 11.19 19.47
C TYR A 227 3.82 12.31 20.49
N ALA A 228 4.54 13.42 20.28
CA ALA A 228 4.41 14.60 21.13
C ALA A 228 3.01 15.22 21.04
N GLU A 229 2.59 16.00 22.04
CA GLU A 229 1.21 16.54 22.11
C GLU A 229 0.90 17.48 20.94
N GLU A 230 1.92 18.18 20.42
CA GLU A 230 1.85 19.05 19.24
C GLU A 230 1.77 18.31 17.90
N SER A 231 2.02 16.99 17.90
CA SER A 231 1.98 16.16 16.69
C SER A 231 0.55 15.98 16.19
N ARG A 232 0.40 15.88 14.85
CA ARG A 232 -0.88 15.50 14.21
C ARG A 232 -1.24 14.03 14.48
N PHE A 233 -0.24 13.22 14.82
CA PHE A 233 -0.42 11.83 15.20
C PHE A 233 -0.49 11.68 16.71
N LYS A 234 -1.32 10.75 17.16
CA LYS A 234 -1.43 10.41 18.60
C LYS A 234 -0.51 9.25 18.96
N GLU A 235 -0.53 8.22 18.14
CA GLU A 235 0.24 7.00 18.36
C GLU A 235 0.57 6.32 17.02
N GLY A 236 1.56 5.45 17.07
CA GLY A 236 1.95 4.62 15.95
C GLY A 236 2.48 3.26 16.39
N VAL A 237 2.66 2.36 15.43
CA VAL A 237 3.40 1.11 15.62
C VAL A 237 4.60 1.10 14.70
N LEU A 238 5.76 0.90 15.30
CA LEU A 238 7.02 0.69 14.63
C LEU A 238 7.17 -0.80 14.38
N VAL A 239 7.29 -1.18 13.12
CA VAL A 239 7.44 -2.57 12.73
C VAL A 239 8.83 -2.76 12.15
N ARG A 240 9.51 -3.78 12.65
CA ARG A 240 10.84 -4.16 12.25
C ARG A 240 10.83 -5.56 11.68
N VAL A 241 11.22 -5.72 10.42
CA VAL A 241 11.44 -7.03 9.81
C VAL A 241 12.92 -7.38 9.96
N GLU A 242 13.23 -8.41 10.74
CA GLU A 242 14.61 -8.74 11.11
C GLU A 242 15.26 -9.70 10.10
N LYS A 243 14.60 -10.83 9.83
CA LYS A 243 15.08 -11.86 8.89
C LYS A 243 14.00 -12.90 8.62
N ALA A 244 14.24 -13.72 7.59
CA ALA A 244 13.51 -14.96 7.35
C ALA A 244 14.46 -16.17 7.33
N ARG A 245 13.94 -17.37 7.58
CA ARG A 245 14.68 -18.64 7.51
C ARG A 245 13.87 -19.71 6.81
N ASN A 246 14.59 -20.66 6.19
CA ASN A 246 14.02 -21.84 5.52
C ASN A 246 12.95 -21.47 4.47
N LEU A 247 13.17 -20.40 3.70
CA LEU A 247 12.27 -20.06 2.60
C LEU A 247 12.40 -21.10 1.48
N PRO A 248 11.29 -21.50 0.82
CA PRO A 248 11.36 -22.26 -0.41
C PRO A 248 12.02 -21.43 -1.51
N ILE A 249 12.70 -22.10 -2.43
CA ILE A 249 13.19 -21.49 -3.68
C ILE A 249 12.02 -21.61 -4.66
N LYS A 250 11.51 -20.48 -5.20
CA LYS A 250 10.44 -20.51 -6.20
C LYS A 250 10.99 -20.44 -7.62
N ASP A 251 12.14 -19.79 -7.79
CA ASP A 251 12.89 -19.80 -9.04
C ASP A 251 13.31 -21.20 -9.51
N TYR A 252 13.25 -21.41 -10.84
CA TYR A 252 13.72 -22.66 -11.47
C TYR A 252 15.20 -22.97 -11.17
N ILE A 253 16.03 -21.94 -11.05
CA ILE A 253 17.46 -22.03 -10.75
C ILE A 253 17.82 -20.82 -9.90
N GLY A 254 18.26 -21.04 -8.67
CA GLY A 254 18.81 -19.95 -7.86
C GLY A 254 18.48 -20.02 -6.38
N SER A 255 18.49 -18.85 -5.77
CA SER A 255 18.01 -18.56 -4.42
C SER A 255 16.64 -17.89 -4.50
N CYS A 256 15.95 -17.76 -3.36
CA CYS A 256 14.77 -16.91 -3.26
C CYS A 256 15.22 -15.45 -3.04
N ASP A 257 14.80 -14.55 -3.94
CA ASP A 257 14.92 -13.10 -3.86
C ASP A 257 13.81 -12.54 -2.95
N ALA A 258 13.85 -12.93 -1.68
CA ALA A 258 12.72 -12.72 -0.79
C ALA A 258 12.45 -11.22 -0.54
N ALA A 259 11.21 -10.80 -0.73
CA ALA A 259 10.71 -9.48 -0.35
C ALA A 259 9.58 -9.61 0.68
N VAL A 260 9.44 -8.63 1.57
CA VAL A 260 8.38 -8.63 2.59
C VAL A 260 7.51 -7.40 2.43
N THR A 261 6.24 -7.66 2.22
CA THR A 261 5.17 -6.69 2.34
C THR A 261 4.67 -6.69 3.78
N VAL A 262 4.49 -5.51 4.36
CA VAL A 262 3.83 -5.39 5.66
C VAL A 262 2.60 -4.52 5.55
N ALA A 263 1.50 -4.96 6.13
CA ALA A 263 0.27 -4.21 6.17
C ALA A 263 -0.42 -4.21 7.51
N VAL A 264 -1.21 -3.17 7.75
CA VAL A 264 -2.15 -3.15 8.87
C VAL A 264 -3.56 -3.30 8.33
N THR A 265 -4.38 -4.05 9.05
CA THR A 265 -5.78 -4.27 8.71
C THR A 265 -6.66 -4.12 9.96
N ASP A 266 -7.88 -3.65 9.72
CA ASP A 266 -8.98 -3.54 10.68
C ASP A 266 -9.82 -4.82 10.75
N LEU A 267 -9.60 -5.76 9.83
CA LEU A 267 -10.25 -7.05 9.84
C LEU A 267 -9.81 -7.84 11.07
N PRO A 268 -10.75 -8.43 11.82
CA PRO A 268 -10.37 -9.38 12.83
C PRO A 268 -9.73 -10.56 12.09
N ILE A 269 -8.55 -11.00 12.54
CA ILE A 269 -8.04 -12.31 12.14
C ILE A 269 -9.13 -13.28 12.60
N GLY A 270 -9.90 -13.82 11.65
CA GLY A 270 -11.08 -14.60 11.94
C GLY A 270 -10.74 -15.65 12.99
N SER A 271 -11.62 -15.87 13.95
CA SER A 271 -11.41 -16.77 15.10
C SER A 271 -11.06 -18.23 14.75
N GLN A 272 -11.02 -18.58 13.46
CA GLN A 272 -10.59 -19.87 12.94
C GLN A 272 -9.45 -19.83 11.90
N ALA A 273 -9.05 -18.65 11.39
CA ALA A 273 -7.75 -18.52 10.74
C ALA A 273 -6.73 -18.65 11.87
N ARG A 274 -6.22 -19.88 12.05
CA ARG A 274 -5.33 -20.26 13.14
C ARG A 274 -4.24 -19.21 13.23
N VAL A 275 -4.32 -18.31 14.22
CA VAL A 275 -3.27 -17.35 14.52
C VAL A 275 -1.98 -18.16 14.54
N PRO A 276 -1.04 -17.91 13.61
CA PRO A 276 0.15 -18.73 13.50
C PRO A 276 0.79 -18.81 14.88
N ARG A 277 1.03 -20.03 15.36
CA ARG A 277 1.57 -20.24 16.70
C ARG A 277 2.89 -19.49 16.76
N CYS A 278 2.89 -18.35 17.47
CA CYS A 278 4.11 -17.65 17.80
C CYS A 278 5.00 -18.65 18.54
N VAL A 279 6.18 -18.92 17.99
CA VAL A 279 7.09 -19.92 18.56
C VAL A 279 7.64 -19.42 19.88
N SER A 280 7.87 -18.12 19.96
CA SER A 280 8.34 -17.42 21.16
C SER A 280 8.03 -15.94 21.04
N GLU A 281 7.50 -15.36 22.11
CA GLU A 281 7.43 -13.92 22.32
C GLU A 281 8.52 -13.56 23.34
N GLU A 282 9.48 -12.74 22.95
CA GLU A 282 10.57 -12.30 23.82
C GLU A 282 10.61 -10.78 23.87
N LYS A 283 10.53 -10.21 25.07
CA LYS A 283 10.76 -8.77 25.27
C LYS A 283 12.26 -8.54 25.40
N ARG A 284 12.86 -7.89 24.42
CA ARG A 284 14.31 -7.61 24.42
C ARG A 284 14.57 -6.15 24.75
N SER A 285 15.32 -5.92 25.83
CA SER A 285 15.97 -4.65 26.08
C SER A 285 17.27 -4.57 25.26
N GLY A 286 17.18 -4.20 23.98
CA GLY A 286 18.29 -3.57 23.25
C GLY A 286 19.62 -4.31 23.00
N THR A 287 19.77 -5.61 23.29
CA THR A 287 21.01 -6.37 22.98
C THR A 287 20.77 -7.55 22.04
N SER A 288 21.65 -7.71 21.05
CA SER A 288 21.58 -8.69 19.95
C SER A 288 21.59 -10.17 20.43
N PRO A 289 20.92 -11.10 19.71
CA PRO A 289 20.66 -12.45 20.21
C PRO A 289 21.80 -13.48 19.99
N GLY A 290 22.00 -14.34 20.99
CA GLY A 290 22.68 -15.64 20.87
C GLY A 290 21.67 -16.79 20.66
N ASP A 291 22.10 -17.83 19.95
CA ASP A 291 21.26 -18.92 19.44
C ASP A 291 20.53 -19.74 20.53
N ALA A 292 19.23 -19.98 20.33
CA ALA A 292 18.42 -20.92 21.12
C ALA A 292 17.92 -22.07 20.24
N THR A 293 18.11 -23.31 20.69
CA THR A 293 17.71 -24.53 19.99
C THR A 293 16.61 -25.30 20.74
N GLY A 294 15.64 -25.82 19.97
CA GLY A 294 14.97 -27.11 20.20
C GLY A 294 13.68 -27.15 21.04
N TYR A 295 12.52 -27.25 20.37
CA TYR A 295 11.29 -27.83 20.93
C TYR A 295 10.55 -28.69 19.89
N PRO A 296 9.95 -29.84 20.26
CA PRO A 296 9.20 -30.70 19.34
C PRO A 296 7.71 -30.32 19.24
N PHE A 297 7.11 -30.54 18.05
CA PHE A 297 5.73 -30.19 17.70
C PHE A 297 4.77 -31.40 17.69
N PRO A 298 3.47 -31.23 18.02
CA PRO A 298 2.44 -32.24 17.78
C PRO A 298 1.72 -32.03 16.43
N ALA A 299 1.29 -33.14 15.81
CA ALA A 299 0.56 -33.17 14.54
C ALA A 299 -0.92 -32.75 14.67
N LEU A 300 -1.48 -32.06 13.67
CA LEU A 300 -2.90 -31.68 13.60
C LEU A 300 -3.46 -31.81 12.17
N GLY A 301 -4.67 -32.36 12.08
CA GLY A 301 -5.40 -32.71 10.84
C GLY A 301 -6.13 -31.55 10.15
N SER A 302 -6.70 -31.90 8.98
CA SER A 302 -7.20 -31.01 7.92
C SER A 302 -8.69 -30.65 8.03
N ALA A 303 -9.04 -29.46 7.50
CA ALA A 303 -10.35 -29.10 6.93
C ALA A 303 -10.23 -27.72 6.24
N ALA A 304 -11.12 -27.47 5.26
CA ALA A 304 -10.91 -26.63 4.07
C ALA A 304 -11.36 -25.15 4.13
N SER A 305 -10.61 -24.34 3.35
CA SER A 305 -10.89 -23.15 2.51
C SER A 305 -11.76 -21.97 2.99
N ALA A 306 -11.21 -20.75 2.90
CA ALA A 306 -11.90 -19.54 2.43
C ALA A 306 -10.91 -18.42 2.01
N SER A 307 -10.92 -18.02 0.74
CA SER A 307 -10.19 -16.85 0.23
C SER A 307 -11.13 -15.64 0.05
N ASN A 308 -10.78 -14.50 0.68
CA ASN A 308 -11.15 -13.12 0.32
C ASN A 308 -10.60 -12.16 1.41
N CYS A 309 -9.54 -11.41 1.12
CA CYS A 309 -8.96 -10.40 2.01
C CYS A 309 -8.95 -9.03 1.33
N GLN A 310 -9.64 -8.03 1.89
CA GLN A 310 -9.70 -6.65 1.39
C GLN A 310 -9.55 -5.66 2.57
N CYS A 311 -8.91 -4.51 2.31
CA CYS A 311 -8.35 -3.52 3.27
C CYS A 311 -6.98 -3.88 3.89
N LEU A 312 -5.93 -3.79 3.08
CA LEU A 312 -4.52 -3.89 3.48
C LEU A 312 -3.81 -2.54 3.29
N GLN A 313 -3.21 -2.00 4.35
CA GLN A 313 -2.24 -0.90 4.26
C GLN A 313 -0.88 -1.44 3.81
N GLN A 314 -0.62 -1.64 2.53
CA GLN A 314 0.68 -2.19 2.10
C GLN A 314 1.81 -1.17 2.23
N THR A 315 2.83 -1.50 3.00
CA THR A 315 4.18 -0.95 2.88
C THR A 315 5.05 -2.10 2.42
N SER A 316 5.35 -2.11 1.12
CA SER A 316 6.25 -3.09 0.52
C SER A 316 7.68 -2.68 0.80
N VAL A 317 8.44 -3.51 1.51
CA VAL A 317 9.90 -3.42 1.53
C VAL A 317 10.39 -4.39 0.47
N VAL A 318 10.69 -3.85 -0.71
CA VAL A 318 11.44 -4.59 -1.73
C VAL A 318 12.90 -4.48 -1.37
N THR A 319 13.48 -5.57 -0.88
CA THR A 319 14.93 -5.72 -0.79
C THR A 319 15.40 -6.11 -2.18
N ASP A 320 16.05 -5.19 -2.90
CA ASP A 320 16.77 -5.55 -4.13
C ASP A 320 17.84 -6.58 -3.75
N SER A 321 17.57 -7.86 -4.05
CA SER A 321 18.40 -9.03 -3.79
C SER A 321 18.74 -9.28 -2.31
N LEU A 322 18.20 -10.38 -1.75
CA LEU A 322 18.99 -11.19 -0.82
C LEU A 322 20.01 -11.98 -1.65
N ASP A 323 20.86 -11.29 -2.42
CA ASP A 323 21.85 -11.94 -3.28
C ASP A 323 22.73 -12.84 -2.40
N PRO A 324 23.05 -14.08 -2.82
CA PRO A 324 23.89 -15.01 -2.08
C PRO A 324 25.34 -14.52 -1.88
N ILE A 325 25.68 -13.32 -2.34
CA ILE A 325 26.97 -12.64 -2.12
C ILE A 325 27.02 -11.94 -0.74
N TRP A 326 25.88 -11.72 -0.08
CA TRP A 326 25.79 -11.06 1.24
C TRP A 326 25.49 -12.03 2.39
N GLY A 327 25.42 -13.33 2.08
CA GLY A 327 25.43 -14.42 3.05
C GLY A 327 26.84 -14.94 3.32
N GLY A 328 27.69 -14.14 3.96
CA GLY A 328 28.66 -14.75 4.87
C GLY A 328 27.88 -15.58 5.91
N PRO A 329 28.46 -16.62 6.54
CA PRO A 329 27.77 -17.50 7.51
C PRO A 329 27.12 -16.77 8.71
N ASN A 330 27.30 -15.45 8.82
CA ASN A 330 26.84 -14.60 9.92
C ASN A 330 25.66 -13.68 9.58
N GLY A 331 24.95 -13.88 8.46
CA GLY A 331 23.62 -13.31 8.15
C GLY A 331 23.25 -12.00 8.85
N LEU A 332 23.64 -10.87 8.27
CA LEU A 332 23.13 -9.55 8.64
C LEU A 332 22.38 -9.00 7.43
N GLY A 333 21.11 -9.36 7.33
CA GLY A 333 20.16 -8.62 6.50
C GLY A 333 19.99 -7.22 7.08
N GLU A 334 19.80 -6.23 6.21
CA GLU A 334 19.44 -4.89 6.67
C GLU A 334 18.16 -4.96 7.49
N VAL A 335 18.19 -4.33 8.67
CA VAL A 335 17.03 -4.23 9.54
C VAL A 335 16.13 -3.14 8.97
N PHE A 336 14.94 -3.51 8.51
CA PHE A 336 13.98 -2.55 7.98
C PHE A 336 13.00 -2.14 9.06
N GLU A 337 12.88 -0.83 9.25
CA GLU A 337 12.02 -0.21 10.25
C GLU A 337 11.12 0.82 9.56
N PHE A 338 9.83 0.78 9.87
CA PHE A 338 8.86 1.77 9.40
C PHE A 338 7.75 1.95 10.44
N ALA A 339 7.19 3.16 10.50
CA ALA A 339 6.08 3.49 11.36
C ALA A 339 4.75 3.44 10.62
N ILE A 340 3.73 2.92 11.28
CA ILE A 340 2.32 3.07 10.91
C ILE A 340 1.68 4.00 11.94
N THR A 341 1.01 5.07 11.50
CA THR A 341 0.66 6.23 12.35
C THR A 341 -0.81 6.59 12.25
N LYS A 342 -1.45 6.87 13.38
CA LYS A 342 -2.86 7.26 13.41
C LYS A 342 -2.98 8.77 13.58
N VAL A 343 -3.64 9.42 12.64
CA VAL A 343 -3.99 10.85 12.75
C VAL A 343 -5.15 11.06 13.72
N ASP A 344 -5.21 12.28 14.23
CA ASP A 344 -6.37 12.76 14.96
C ASP A 344 -7.63 12.93 14.09
N ASP A 345 -8.78 13.07 14.74
CA ASP A 345 -10.08 13.21 14.08
C ASP A 345 -10.19 14.53 13.28
N VAL A 346 -9.36 15.53 13.63
CA VAL A 346 -9.32 16.82 12.94
C VAL A 346 -8.72 16.65 11.55
N THR A 347 -7.62 15.92 11.43
CA THR A 347 -6.95 15.62 10.17
C THR A 347 -7.81 14.74 9.25
N GLY A 348 -8.64 13.85 9.82
CA GLY A 348 -9.65 13.13 9.04
C GLY A 348 -10.62 14.06 8.31
N LYS A 349 -11.00 15.18 8.92
CA LYS A 349 -11.83 16.21 8.26
C LYS A 349 -11.08 16.95 7.16
N ASP A 350 -9.78 17.24 7.36
CA ASP A 350 -8.94 17.86 6.33
C ASP A 350 -8.88 17.03 5.04
N PHE A 351 -8.89 15.69 5.17
CA PHE A 351 -8.98 14.77 4.04
C PHE A 351 -10.32 14.85 3.32
N LEU A 352 -11.44 14.81 4.05
CA LEU A 352 -12.77 14.95 3.44
C LEU A 352 -12.91 16.29 2.73
N GLN A 353 -12.44 17.36 3.35
CA GLN A 353 -12.41 18.68 2.71
C GLN A 353 -11.49 18.69 1.47
N ALA A 354 -10.34 18.01 1.54
CA ALA A 354 -9.40 17.91 0.42
C ALA A 354 -10.00 17.23 -0.81
N ILE A 355 -10.76 16.16 -0.63
CA ILE A 355 -11.32 15.36 -1.73
C ILE A 355 -12.68 15.89 -2.22
N THR A 356 -13.40 16.66 -1.40
CA THR A 356 -14.76 17.14 -1.73
C THR A 356 -14.83 18.64 -1.99
N GLY A 357 -13.71 19.35 -1.90
CA GLY A 357 -13.69 20.81 -1.98
C GLY A 357 -14.40 21.49 -0.79
N GLY A 358 -14.70 20.74 0.28
CA GLY A 358 -15.39 21.24 1.47
C GLY A 358 -16.91 21.15 1.44
N GLU A 359 -17.49 20.54 0.40
CA GLU A 359 -18.95 20.39 0.31
C GLU A 359 -19.49 19.20 1.12
N ILE A 360 -18.64 18.21 1.41
CA ILE A 360 -19.07 16.96 2.05
C ILE A 360 -18.29 16.77 3.35
N THR A 361 -19.04 16.67 4.45
CA THR A 361 -18.50 16.52 5.81
C THR A 361 -18.36 15.07 6.26
N THR A 362 -18.80 14.10 5.45
CA THR A 362 -18.79 12.66 5.77
C THR A 362 -18.50 11.82 4.51
N PHE A 363 -17.58 10.86 4.60
CA PHE A 363 -17.32 9.90 3.53
C PHE A 363 -18.51 8.96 3.38
N ASP A 364 -19.35 9.15 2.36
CA ASP A 364 -20.51 8.30 2.11
C ASP A 364 -20.49 7.66 0.72
N ARG A 365 -21.36 6.66 0.52
CA ARG A 365 -21.50 5.91 -0.73
C ARG A 365 -21.83 6.81 -1.92
N THR A 366 -22.53 7.90 -1.69
CA THR A 366 -23.02 8.83 -2.71
C THR A 366 -21.87 9.59 -3.35
N PHE A 367 -20.89 10.04 -2.56
CA PHE A 367 -19.64 10.63 -3.05
C PHE A 367 -18.86 9.67 -3.94
N CYS A 368 -18.71 8.41 -3.50
CA CYS A 368 -18.00 7.37 -4.24
C CYS A 368 -18.66 7.06 -5.59
N ASN A 369 -19.99 7.02 -5.61
CA ASN A 369 -20.77 6.79 -6.83
C ASN A 369 -20.66 7.96 -7.83
N GLY A 370 -20.44 9.18 -7.35
CA GLY A 370 -20.23 10.37 -8.19
C GLY A 370 -18.84 10.46 -8.82
N LEU A 371 -17.81 9.91 -8.18
CA LEU A 371 -16.43 9.90 -8.71
C LEU A 371 -16.22 8.93 -9.87
N PHE A 372 -17.03 7.87 -9.95
CA PHE A 372 -16.92 6.83 -10.99
C PHE A 372 -18.29 6.57 -11.64
N PRO A 373 -18.81 7.49 -12.46
CA PRO A 373 -20.05 7.25 -13.18
C PRO A 373 -19.86 6.07 -14.13
N ILE A 374 -20.37 4.90 -13.75
CA ILE A 374 -20.41 3.71 -14.60
C ILE A 374 -21.44 3.98 -15.71
N SER A 375 -20.98 4.45 -16.87
CA SER A 375 -21.71 4.23 -18.11
C SER A 375 -21.27 2.87 -18.66
N GLY A 376 -22.14 1.87 -18.55
CA GLY A 376 -21.86 0.49 -18.92
C GLY A 376 -21.30 0.31 -20.33
N GLY A 377 -20.33 -0.60 -20.46
CA GLY A 377 -19.79 -1.06 -21.73
C GLY A 377 -18.29 -1.33 -21.69
N ASP A 378 -17.92 -2.60 -21.55
CA ASP A 378 -16.65 -3.22 -21.99
C ASP A 378 -15.31 -2.87 -21.30
N ILE A 379 -15.29 -2.07 -20.25
CA ILE A 379 -14.07 -1.90 -19.44
C ILE A 379 -14.30 -2.52 -18.07
N ASP A 380 -13.37 -3.36 -17.62
CA ASP A 380 -13.35 -4.07 -16.33
C ASP A 380 -13.16 -3.11 -15.13
N THR A 381 -13.75 -1.91 -15.19
CA THR A 381 -13.82 -0.92 -14.12
C THR A 381 -14.88 -1.28 -13.08
N GLY A 382 -15.77 -2.23 -13.40
CA GLY A 382 -16.82 -2.70 -12.49
C GLY A 382 -16.26 -3.32 -11.22
N GLY A 383 -15.18 -4.11 -11.31
CA GLY A 383 -14.56 -4.76 -10.15
C GLY A 383 -13.95 -3.75 -9.17
N ALA A 384 -13.06 -2.88 -9.65
CA ALA A 384 -12.38 -1.89 -8.80
C ALA A 384 -13.33 -0.88 -8.13
N TYR A 385 -14.41 -0.49 -8.80
CA TYR A 385 -15.45 0.37 -8.20
C TYR A 385 -16.32 -0.37 -7.19
N GLN A 386 -16.75 -1.60 -7.50
CA GLN A 386 -17.51 -2.40 -6.54
C GLN A 386 -16.70 -2.72 -5.29
N ASP A 387 -15.39 -2.96 -5.43
CA ASP A 387 -14.46 -3.09 -4.33
C ASP A 387 -14.34 -1.80 -3.53
N PHE A 388 -14.29 -0.62 -4.16
CA PHE A 388 -14.27 0.66 -3.45
C PHE A 388 -15.55 0.89 -2.63
N VAL A 389 -16.72 0.70 -3.25
CA VAL A 389 -18.02 0.89 -2.60
C VAL A 389 -18.25 -0.11 -1.47
N ARG A 390 -17.79 -1.35 -1.63
CA ARG A 390 -17.91 -2.41 -0.61
C ARG A 390 -16.99 -2.20 0.58
N ASN A 391 -15.81 -1.62 0.37
CA ASN A 391 -14.75 -1.53 1.39
C ASN A 391 -14.66 -0.19 2.13
N PHE A 392 -15.26 0.89 1.62
CA PHE A 392 -15.13 2.24 2.19
C PHE A 392 -16.40 2.84 2.79
N VAL A 393 -17.56 2.22 2.58
CA VAL A 393 -18.83 2.70 3.13
C VAL A 393 -19.21 1.79 4.28
N PRO A 394 -19.28 2.27 5.53
CA PRO A 394 -19.92 1.52 6.60
C PRO A 394 -21.34 1.19 6.16
N THR A 395 -21.69 -0.09 6.03
CA THR A 395 -23.08 -0.52 5.87
C THR A 395 -23.81 -0.31 7.21
N THR A 396 -24.08 0.95 7.57
CA THR A 396 -25.05 1.28 8.61
C THR A 396 -26.44 1.26 7.99
N CYS A 397 -26.87 0.10 7.51
CA CYS A 397 -28.27 -0.23 7.28
C CYS A 397 -28.36 -1.76 7.21
N GLY A 398 -29.12 -2.35 8.13
CA GLY A 398 -29.29 -3.78 8.25
C GLY A 398 -29.77 -4.43 6.96
N ASP A 399 -29.43 -5.72 6.84
CA ASP A 399 -29.97 -6.64 5.86
C ASP A 399 -31.45 -6.38 5.59
N ILE A 400 -31.77 -6.02 4.35
CA ILE A 400 -33.09 -6.28 3.77
C ILE A 400 -32.86 -7.08 2.49
N SER A 401 -32.68 -8.39 2.68
CA SER A 401 -33.01 -9.37 1.66
C SER A 401 -34.53 -9.38 1.46
N SER A 402 -35.04 -8.60 0.51
CA SER A 402 -36.35 -8.86 -0.10
C SER A 402 -36.42 -8.23 -1.50
N PRO A 403 -36.51 -9.04 -2.57
CA PRO A 403 -36.74 -8.54 -3.92
C PRO A 403 -38.25 -8.38 -4.16
N SER A 404 -38.80 -7.21 -3.82
CA SER A 404 -40.12 -6.79 -4.33
C SER A 404 -40.33 -5.28 -4.17
N ALA A 405 -40.03 -4.49 -5.22
CA ALA A 405 -40.85 -3.40 -5.75
C ALA A 405 -40.01 -2.42 -6.58
N CYS A 406 -40.44 -2.26 -7.84
CA CYS A 406 -40.09 -1.25 -8.85
C CYS A 406 -38.76 -1.42 -9.59
#